data_AF-A0A8J7N3D1-F1
#
_entry.id   AF-A0A8J7N3D1-F1
#
_cell.length_a   1.000
_cell.length_b   1.000
_cell.length_c   1.000
_cell.angle_alpha   90.00
_cell.angle_beta   90.00
_cell.angle_gamma   90.00
#
_symmetry.space_group_name_H-M   'P 1'
#
loop_
_entity.id
_entity.type
_entity.pdbx_description
1 polymer ?
#
loop_
_entity_poly.entity_id
_entity_poly.type
_entity_poly.pdbx_seq_one_letter_code
_entity_poly.pdbx_strand_id
1 'polypeptide(L)'
;QSLGVTLPNGKVSGGRGFLGLSTEIRQQVTQNIGLVGFVDWGSVGPDSFVTAGDPYQTGVGIGVRYGTPIGPIRLDVATPYSDQNERWKTYELYIGVGQAF
;
A
#
# COMPACT_ATOMS: atom_id res chain seq x y z
N GLN A 1 5.79 -6.75 -4.06
CA GLN A 1 5.53 -8.08 -3.41
C GLN A 1 4.05 -8.41 -3.55
N SER A 2 3.60 -9.68 -3.56
CA SER A 2 2.16 -10.00 -3.61
C SER A 2 1.70 -10.73 -2.34
N LEU A 3 0.47 -10.47 -1.89
CA LEU A 3 -0.16 -11.10 -0.74
C LEU A 3 -1.16 -12.17 -1.20
N GLY A 4 -1.09 -13.38 -0.63
CA GLY A 4 -1.98 -14.49 -1.00
C GLY A 4 -1.83 -15.72 -0.09
N VAL A 5 -2.69 -16.72 -0.31
CA VAL A 5 -2.68 -18.00 0.40
C VAL A 5 -1.89 -19.03 -0.41
N THR A 6 -0.88 -19.66 0.21
CA THR A 6 -0.09 -20.71 -0.44
C THR A 6 -0.82 -22.05 -0.37
N LEU A 7 -1.11 -22.63 -1.53
CA LEU A 7 -1.74 -23.94 -1.66
C LEU A 7 -0.72 -25.08 -1.47
N PRO A 8 -1.17 -26.33 -1.17
CA PRO A 8 -0.27 -27.49 -1.02
C PRO A 8 0.60 -27.80 -2.24
N ASN A 9 0.21 -27.35 -3.44
CA ASN A 9 0.97 -27.49 -4.67
C ASN A 9 1.99 -26.35 -4.89
N GLY A 10 2.21 -25.49 -3.88
CA GLY A 10 3.15 -24.37 -3.93
C GLY A 10 2.65 -23.14 -4.69
N LYS A 11 1.44 -23.16 -5.27
CA LYS A 11 0.88 -21.98 -5.95
C LYS A 11 0.25 -21.02 -4.96
N VAL A 12 0.41 -19.72 -5.21
CA VAL A 12 -0.28 -18.67 -4.46
C VAL A 12 -1.66 -18.43 -5.08
N SER A 13 -2.69 -18.52 -4.26
CA SER A 13 -4.08 -18.22 -4.60
C SER A 13 -4.55 -16.96 -3.86
N GLY A 14 -5.65 -16.36 -4.30
CA GLY A 14 -6.42 -15.43 -3.46
C GLY A 14 -6.95 -16.12 -2.20
N GLY A 15 -7.34 -15.34 -1.20
CA GLY A 15 -7.96 -15.82 0.03
C GLY A 15 -9.48 -15.75 0.02
N ARG A 16 -10.11 -16.40 1.00
CA ARG A 16 -11.55 -16.30 1.25
C ARG A 16 -11.91 -15.17 2.24
N GLY A 17 -10.91 -14.63 2.94
CA GLY A 17 -11.02 -13.49 3.83
C GLY A 17 -9.89 -12.50 3.59
N PHE A 18 -10.22 -11.21 3.67
CA PHE A 18 -9.26 -10.10 3.55
C PHE A 18 -9.58 -9.03 4.60
N LEU A 19 -8.54 -8.50 5.24
CA LEU A 19 -8.63 -7.37 6.14
C LEU A 19 -7.52 -6.39 5.78
N GLY A 20 -7.90 -5.13 5.52
CA GLY A 20 -6.98 -4.04 5.23
C GLY A 20 -7.17 -2.89 6.19
N LEU A 21 -6.07 -2.28 6.60
CA LEU A 21 -6.02 -1.05 7.39
C LEU A 21 -5.05 -0.09 6.71
N SER A 22 -5.42 1.17 6.58
CA SER A 22 -4.58 2.21 6.02
C SER A 22 -4.64 3.45 6.89
N THR A 23 -3.48 4.08 7.09
CA THR A 23 -3.37 5.35 7.78
C THR A 23 -2.60 6.32 6.90
N GLU A 24 -3.14 7.51 6.71
CA GLU A 24 -2.53 8.55 5.90
C GLU A 24 -2.47 9.87 6.65
N ILE A 25 -1.32 10.54 6.57
CA ILE A 25 -1.14 11.92 6.98
C ILE A 25 -0.91 12.76 5.73
N ARG A 26 -1.65 13.86 5.63
CA ARG A 26 -1.63 14.76 4.47
C ARG A 26 -1.41 16.18 4.94
N GLN A 27 -0.38 16.84 4.41
CA GLN A 27 -0.04 18.22 4.77
C GLN A 27 0.14 19.05 3.51
N GLN A 28 -0.60 20.16 3.42
CA GLN A 28 -0.37 21.15 2.37
C GLN A 28 0.83 22.03 2.78
N VAL A 29 1.83 22.14 1.90
CA VAL A 29 3.08 22.88 2.18
C VAL A 29 3.13 24.19 1.41
N THR A 30 2.56 24.21 0.20
CA THR A 30 2.37 25.45 -0.59
C THR A 30 0.97 25.46 -1.20
N GLN A 31 0.58 26.52 -1.91
CA GLN A 31 -0.73 26.56 -2.59
C GLN A 31 -0.94 25.39 -3.55
N ASN A 32 0.14 24.89 -4.16
CA ASN A 32 0.06 23.86 -5.20
C ASN A 32 0.78 22.55 -4.81
N ILE A 33 1.49 22.49 -3.68
CA ILE A 33 2.24 21.29 -3.25
C ILE A 33 1.73 20.79 -1.91
N GLY A 34 1.32 19.52 -1.89
CA GLY A 34 1.02 18.75 -0.68
C GLY A 34 1.96 17.56 -0.52
N LEU A 35 2.21 17.16 0.71
CA LEU A 35 2.95 15.97 1.08
C LEU A 35 2.02 14.94 1.71
N VAL A 36 2.41 13.68 1.57
CA VAL A 36 1.68 12.51 2.04
C VAL A 36 2.67 11.58 2.73
N GLY A 37 2.28 11.05 3.88
CA GLY A 37 2.91 9.87 4.45
C GLY A 37 1.82 8.84 4.70
N PHE A 38 2.08 7.59 4.37
CA PHE A 38 1.10 6.53 4.55
C PHE A 38 1.72 5.23 5.05
N VAL A 39 0.90 4.48 5.78
CA VAL A 39 1.20 3.13 6.26
C VAL A 39 -0.03 2.27 5.99
N ASP A 40 0.20 1.20 5.24
CA ASP A 40 -0.83 0.23 4.87
C ASP A 40 -0.49 -1.12 5.50
N TRP A 41 -1.51 -1.80 6.00
CA TRP A 41 -1.43 -3.17 6.48
C TRP A 41 -2.54 -3.99 5.84
N GLY A 42 -2.22 -5.18 5.36
CA GLY A 42 -3.19 -6.10 4.78
C GLY A 42 -2.90 -7.53 5.17
N SER A 43 -3.95 -8.30 5.44
CA SER A 43 -3.87 -9.74 5.70
C SER A 43 -4.92 -10.49 4.90
N VAL A 44 -4.54 -11.70 4.45
CA VAL A 44 -5.36 -12.56 3.62
C VAL A 44 -5.33 -13.99 4.15
N GLY A 45 -6.50 -14.61 4.27
CA GLY A 45 -6.65 -15.94 4.87
C GLY A 45 -7.44 -16.92 4.01
N PRO A 46 -7.29 -18.24 4.24
CA PRO A 46 -8.07 -19.28 3.55
C PRO A 46 -9.51 -19.39 4.05
N ASP A 47 -9.81 -18.80 5.20
CA ASP A 47 -11.13 -18.87 5.85
C ASP A 47 -11.97 -17.60 5.63
N SER A 48 -13.23 -17.66 6.05
CA SER A 48 -14.21 -16.56 5.88
C SER A 48 -13.88 -15.31 6.70
N PHE A 49 -13.07 -15.47 7.76
CA PHE A 49 -12.62 -14.38 8.62
C PHE A 49 -11.10 -14.44 8.73
N VAL A 50 -10.47 -13.27 8.72
CA VAL A 50 -9.03 -13.12 8.95
C VAL A 50 -8.75 -13.30 10.44
N THR A 51 -7.71 -14.06 10.75
CA THR A 51 -7.24 -14.36 12.10
C THR A 51 -5.82 -13.86 12.32
N ALA A 52 -5.38 -13.80 13.57
CA ALA A 52 -4.03 -13.34 13.90
C ALA A 52 -2.90 -14.25 13.36
N GLY A 53 -3.23 -15.47 12.91
CA GLY A 53 -2.28 -16.42 12.32
C GLY A 53 -2.13 -16.29 10.81
N ASP A 54 -2.95 -15.49 10.15
CA ASP A 54 -2.91 -15.34 8.69
C ASP A 54 -1.71 -14.49 8.24
N PRO A 55 -1.17 -14.75 7.04
CA PRO A 55 -0.10 -13.95 6.48
C PRO A 55 -0.56 -12.50 6.32
N TYR A 56 0.36 -11.57 6.58
CA TYR A 56 0.13 -10.14 6.43
C TYR A 56 1.32 -9.46 5.77
N GLN A 57 1.05 -8.31 5.16
CA GLN A 57 2.05 -7.39 4.64
C GLN A 57 1.78 -5.98 5.15
N THR A 58 2.85 -5.29 5.51
CA THR A 58 2.83 -3.85 5.83
C THR A 58 3.63 -3.12 4.77
N GLY A 59 3.07 -2.07 4.19
CA GLY A 59 3.75 -1.12 3.32
C GLY A 59 3.86 0.23 4.01
N VAL A 60 4.95 0.95 3.73
CA VAL A 60 5.10 2.36 4.12
C VAL A 60 5.51 3.17 2.92
N GLY A 61 5.02 4.39 2.83
CA GLY A 61 5.35 5.25 1.71
C GLY A 61 5.20 6.73 2.00
N ILE A 62 5.79 7.50 1.10
CA ILE A 62 5.70 8.96 1.08
C ILE A 62 5.29 9.42 -0.31
N GLY A 63 4.62 10.55 -0.35
CA GLY A 63 4.01 11.07 -1.56
C GLY A 63 4.10 12.57 -1.68
N VAL A 64 4.11 13.04 -2.92
CA VAL A 64 3.97 14.44 -3.29
C VAL A 64 2.74 14.60 -4.17
N ARG A 65 1.94 15.63 -3.89
CA ARG A 65 0.78 16.01 -4.68
C ARG A 65 1.00 17.40 -5.25
N TYR A 66 0.96 17.53 -6.57
CA TYR A 66 1.08 18.82 -7.26
C TYR A 66 -0.24 19.20 -7.91
N GLY A 67 -0.87 20.27 -7.42
CA GLY A 67 -2.10 20.83 -7.97
C GLY A 67 -1.85 21.48 -9.32
N THR A 68 -2.58 21.01 -10.35
CA THR A 68 -2.60 21.63 -11.67
C THR A 68 -4.04 22.07 -12.02
N PRO A 69 -4.23 22.92 -13.04
CA PRO A 69 -5.57 23.32 -13.48
C PRO A 69 -6.47 22.16 -13.94
N ILE A 70 -5.88 21.03 -14.34
CA ILE A 70 -6.61 19.82 -14.78
C ILE A 70 -6.73 18.76 -13.68
N GLY A 71 -6.31 19.07 -12.46
CA GLY A 71 -6.35 18.16 -11.30
C GLY A 71 -4.97 17.90 -10.68
N PRO A 72 -4.91 17.23 -9.52
CA PRO A 72 -3.64 16.93 -8.87
C PRO A 72 -2.88 15.82 -9.60
N ILE A 73 -1.57 16.01 -9.73
CA ILE A 73 -0.61 14.97 -10.06
C ILE A 73 -0.14 14.35 -8.74
N ARG A 74 -0.13 13.01 -8.65
CA ARG A 74 0.29 12.24 -7.48
C ARG A 74 1.56 11.47 -7.85
N LEU A 75 2.56 11.56 -6.98
CA LEU A 75 3.81 10.83 -7.09
C LEU A 75 4.12 10.22 -5.74
N ASP A 76 3.92 8.92 -5.61
CA ASP A 76 4.09 8.19 -4.36
C ASP A 76 5.18 7.13 -4.53
N VAL A 77 6.04 6.99 -3.52
CA VAL A 77 7.03 5.91 -3.44
C VAL A 77 6.80 5.12 -2.16
N ALA A 78 6.75 3.80 -2.27
CA ALA A 78 6.51 2.90 -1.16
C ALA A 78 7.52 1.76 -1.13
N THR A 79 7.66 1.14 0.03
CA THR A 79 8.51 -0.05 0.24
C THR A 79 7.81 -1.02 1.20
N PRO A 80 7.98 -2.35 1.02
CA PRO A 80 7.50 -3.32 1.99
C PRO A 80 8.22 -3.13 3.33
N TYR A 81 7.46 -2.96 4.41
CA TYR A 81 7.97 -2.80 5.76
C TYR A 81 8.00 -4.12 6.54
N SER A 82 7.03 -5.01 6.34
CA SER A 82 6.94 -6.28 7.07
C SER A 82 8.04 -7.29 6.72
N ASP A 83 8.61 -7.19 5.51
CA ASP A 83 9.71 -8.06 5.07
C ASP A 83 11.07 -7.40 5.36
N GLN A 84 11.80 -7.90 6.36
CA GLN A 84 13.09 -7.33 6.75
C GLN A 84 14.18 -7.43 5.66
N ASN A 85 14.07 -8.41 4.76
CA ASN A 85 15.06 -8.60 3.70
C ASN A 85 14.86 -7.62 2.55
N GLU A 86 13.60 -7.26 2.27
CA GLU A 86 13.19 -6.36 1.18
C GLU A 86 13.05 -4.90 1.63
N ARG A 87 12.90 -4.67 2.94
CA ARG A 87 12.77 -3.34 3.53
C ARG A 87 13.91 -2.42 3.06
N TRP A 88 13.54 -1.31 2.42
CA TRP A 88 14.46 -0.30 1.85
C TRP A 88 15.32 -0.76 0.66
N LYS A 89 15.13 -1.98 0.16
CA LYS A 89 15.83 -2.50 -1.02
C LYS A 89 14.97 -2.49 -2.26
N THR A 90 13.66 -2.65 -2.07
CA THR A 90 12.67 -2.63 -3.14
C THR A 90 11.74 -1.43 -2.97
N TYR A 91 11.48 -0.73 -4.07
CA TYR A 91 10.63 0.45 -4.12
C TYR A 91 9.56 0.29 -5.20
N GLU A 92 8.34 0.70 -4.85
CA GLU A 92 7.20 0.73 -5.76
C GLU A 92 6.86 2.20 -6.04
N LEU A 93 6.84 2.56 -7.33
CA LEU A 93 6.57 3.93 -7.78
C LEU A 93 5.15 4.01 -8.34
N TYR A 94 4.36 4.92 -7.81
CA TYR A 94 3.00 5.19 -8.24
C TYR A 94 2.90 6.61 -8.79
N ILE A 95 2.37 6.72 -10.00
CA ILE A 95 2.11 7.99 -10.67
C ILE A 95 0.64 8.03 -11.07
N GLY A 96 -0.07 9.06 -10.61
CA GLY A 96 -1.49 9.26 -10.91
C GLY A 96 -1.77 10.69 -11.36
N VAL A 97 -2.72 10.84 -12.28
CA VAL A 97 -3.22 12.15 -12.72
C VAL A 97 -4.73 12.19 -12.54
N GLY A 98 -5.22 13.21 -11.83
CA GLY A 98 -6.64 13.43 -11.59
C GLY A 98 -7.09 13.06 -10.18
N GLN A 99 -8.40 13.19 -9.94
CA GLN A 99 -8.99 12.84 -8.65
C GLN A 99 -9.32 11.34 -8.63
N ALA A 100 -8.43 10.51 -8.08
CA ALA A 100 -8.80 9.15 -7.70
C ALA A 100 -9.65 9.21 -6.42
N PHE A 101 -10.81 8.57 -6.54
CA PHE A 101 -11.93 8.43 -5.61
C PHE A 101 -11.55 7.72 -4.32
#